data_AF-A0A7S3M3N5-F1
#
_entry.id   AF-A0A7S3M3N5-F1
#
_cell.length_a   1.000
_cell.length_b   1.000
_cell.length_c   1.000
_cell.angle_alpha   90.00
_cell.angle_beta   90.00
_cell.angle_gamma   90.00
#
_symmetry.space_group_name_H-M   'P 1'
#
loop_
_entity.id
_entity.type
_entity.pdbx_description
1 polymer ?
#
loop_
_entity_poly.entity_id
_entity_poly.type
_entity_poly.pdbx_seq_one_letter_code
_entity_poly.pdbx_strand_id
1 'polypeptide(L)'
;EERRAKVQRTKSQAHRNREQKRKNIDAKTEQLRQQKILNKSVGEVGAIMKELKEKEEWYEGRKAFKDQQRLKRKHLEETEGVVPSTRRLGRTRFEEEAMLVPNAEA
;
A
#
# COMPACT_ATOMS: atom_id res chain seq x y z
N GLU A 1 -21.66 36.51 -40.13
CA GLU A 1 -21.59 36.85 -38.68
C GLU A 1 -21.98 35.70 -37.74
N GLU A 2 -22.63 34.63 -38.21
CA GLU A 2 -23.02 33.50 -37.35
C GLU A 2 -21.95 32.40 -37.18
N ARG A 3 -20.70 32.65 -37.60
CA ARG A 3 -19.58 31.82 -37.17
C ARG A 3 -19.12 32.22 -35.77
N ARG A 4 -19.95 31.80 -34.80
CA ARG A 4 -19.45 30.98 -33.69
C ARG A 4 -18.44 31.74 -32.81
N ALA A 5 -18.83 32.63 -31.90
CA ALA A 5 -19.65 32.37 -30.70
C ALA A 5 -19.41 31.01 -29.98
N LYS A 6 -18.55 30.15 -30.52
CA LYS A 6 -18.24 28.79 -30.06
C LYS A 6 -16.78 28.65 -29.63
N VAL A 7 -16.04 29.77 -29.55
CA VAL A 7 -14.95 29.92 -28.58
C VAL A 7 -15.60 30.10 -27.21
N GLN A 8 -16.33 29.07 -26.79
CA GLN A 8 -16.70 28.91 -25.39
C GLN A 8 -15.39 29.00 -24.63
N ARG A 9 -15.27 30.09 -23.86
CA ARG A 9 -14.23 30.40 -22.88
C ARG A 9 -13.78 29.13 -22.18
N THR A 10 -12.81 28.42 -22.75
CA THR A 10 -12.19 27.29 -22.09
C THR A 10 -11.44 27.90 -20.92
N LYS A 11 -11.97 27.68 -19.70
CA LYS A 11 -11.34 28.14 -18.46
C LYS A 11 -9.85 27.83 -18.55
N SER A 12 -9.01 28.88 -18.46
CA SER A 12 -7.56 28.74 -18.44
C SER A 12 -7.15 27.65 -17.44
N GLN A 13 -6.07 26.93 -17.73
CA GLN A 13 -5.58 25.88 -16.84
C GLN A 13 -5.35 26.41 -15.41
N ALA A 14 -4.97 27.68 -15.27
CA ALA A 14 -4.87 28.35 -13.97
C ALA A 14 -6.22 28.42 -13.22
N HIS A 15 -7.33 28.68 -13.93
CA HIS A 15 -8.67 28.68 -13.33
C HIS A 15 -9.09 27.26 -12.92
N ARG A 16 -8.83 26.25 -13.75
CA ARG A 16 -9.13 24.84 -13.43
C ARG A 16 -8.35 24.39 -12.18
N ASN A 17 -7.07 24.74 -12.10
CA ASN A 17 -6.23 24.43 -10.95
C ASN A 17 -6.71 25.14 -9.68
N ARG A 18 -7.12 26.41 -9.76
CA ARG A 18 -7.70 27.14 -8.62
C ARG A 18 -9.02 26.52 -8.15
N GLU A 19 -9.87 26.13 -9.09
CA GLU A 19 -11.15 25.46 -8.79
C GLU A 19 -10.91 24.10 -8.12
N GLN A 20 -9.96 23.31 -8.61
CA GLN A 20 -9.58 22.03 -8.00
C GLN A 20 -9.01 22.22 -6.59
N LYS A 21 -8.14 23.22 -6.39
CA LYS A 21 -7.60 23.53 -5.06
C LYS A 21 -8.71 23.90 -4.08
N ARG A 22 -9.69 24.70 -4.50
CA ARG A 22 -10.86 25.04 -3.66
C ARG A 22 -11.66 23.79 -3.30
N LYS A 23 -12.02 22.97 -4.29
CA LYS A 23 -12.75 21.71 -4.05
C LYS A 23 -12.02 20.78 -3.08
N ASN A 24 -10.69 20.67 -3.20
CA ASN A 24 -9.90 19.86 -2.28
C ASN A 24 -9.87 20.44 -0.85
N ILE A 25 -9.80 21.77 -0.70
CA ILE A 25 -9.87 22.43 0.60
C ILE A 25 -11.25 22.20 1.22
N ASP A 26 -12.32 22.40 0.46
CA ASP A 26 -13.70 22.24 0.91
C ASP A 26 -14.00 20.78 1.30
N ALA A 27 -13.49 19.81 0.54
CA ALA A 27 -13.60 18.39 0.90
C ALA A 27 -12.86 18.08 2.21
N LYS A 28 -11.67 18.66 2.42
CA LYS A 28 -10.89 18.46 3.64
C LYS A 28 -11.56 19.11 4.86
N THR A 29 -12.12 20.31 4.71
CA THR A 29 -12.83 20.97 5.81
C THR A 29 -14.11 20.21 6.19
N GLU A 30 -14.84 19.68 5.21
CA GLU A 30 -16.02 18.84 5.47
C GLU A 30 -15.64 17.53 6.16
N GLN A 31 -14.58 16.84 5.71
CA GLN A 31 -14.06 15.65 6.39
C GLN A 31 -13.71 15.92 7.86
N LEU A 32 -13.01 17.02 8.14
CA LEU A 32 -12.66 17.41 9.50
C LEU A 32 -13.90 17.74 10.34
N ARG A 33 -14.92 18.35 9.75
CA ARG A 33 -16.18 18.64 10.44
C ARG A 33 -16.92 17.35 10.81
N GLN A 34 -17.02 16.41 9.89
CA GLN A 34 -17.64 15.10 10.13
C GLN A 34 -16.85 14.31 11.19
N GLN A 35 -15.52 14.34 11.14
CA GLN A 35 -14.67 13.72 12.15
C GLN A 35 -14.90 14.33 13.54
N LYS A 36 -15.06 15.66 13.65
CA LYS A 36 -15.41 16.32 14.92
C LYS A 36 -16.78 15.90 15.46
N ILE A 37 -17.79 15.77 14.59
CA ILE A 37 -19.13 15.31 14.97
C ILE A 37 -19.05 13.87 15.48
N LEU A 38 -18.32 13.00 14.77
CA LEU A 38 -18.09 11.62 15.17
C LEU A 38 -17.39 11.55 16.54
N ASN A 39 -16.30 12.30 16.73
CA ASN A 39 -15.55 12.33 17.98
C ASN A 39 -16.40 12.83 19.15
N LYS A 40 -17.29 13.81 18.91
CA LYS A 40 -18.26 14.29 19.91
C LYS A 40 -19.32 13.23 20.25
N SER A 41 -19.74 12.43 19.27
CA SER A 41 -20.77 11.39 19.43
C SER A 41 -20.25 10.14 20.16
N VAL A 42 -19.03 9.68 19.84
CA VAL A 42 -18.42 8.48 20.43
C VAL A 42 -17.70 8.80 21.76
N GLY A 43 -17.42 10.08 22.03
CA GLY A 43 -16.64 10.54 23.19
C GLY A 43 -15.13 10.31 23.00
N GLU A 44 -14.32 10.91 23.89
CA GLU A 44 -12.85 10.87 23.81
C GLU A 44 -12.30 9.43 23.86
N VAL A 45 -12.85 8.59 24.73
CA VAL A 45 -12.41 7.19 24.90
C VAL A 45 -12.68 6.35 23.64
N GLY A 46 -13.84 6.54 23.01
CA GLY A 46 -14.19 5.78 21.82
C GLY A 46 -13.44 6.24 20.56
N ALA A 47 -13.08 7.53 20.48
CA ALA A 47 -12.18 8.03 19.44
C ALA A 47 -10.77 7.41 19.57
N ILE A 48 -10.24 7.33 20.80
CA ILE A 48 -8.94 6.69 21.07
C ILE A 48 -8.97 5.20 20.70
N MET A 49 -10.03 4.47 21.07
CA MET A 49 -10.16 3.05 20.71
C MET A 49 -10.23 2.83 19.20
N LYS A 50 -10.90 3.74 18.47
CA LYS A 50 -10.94 3.67 17.01
C LYS A 50 -9.56 3.89 16.40
N GLU A 51 -8.82 4.90 16.87
CA GLU A 51 -7.44 5.15 16.39
C GLU A 51 -6.48 3.98 16.70
N LEU A 52 -6.64 3.33 17.86
CA LEU A 52 -5.85 2.14 18.19
C LEU A 52 -6.15 0.98 17.24
N LYS A 53 -7.43 0.72 16.98
CA LYS A 53 -7.84 -0.32 16.04
C LYS A 53 -7.32 -0.06 14.62
N GLU A 54 -7.43 1.18 14.13
CA GLU A 54 -6.90 1.56 12.82
C GLU A 54 -5.38 1.37 12.74
N LYS A 55 -4.64 1.66 13.83
CA LYS A 55 -3.20 1.39 13.90
C LYS A 55 -2.89 -0.10 13.89
N GLU A 56 -3.63 -0.91 14.64
CA GLU A 56 -3.47 -2.37 14.67
C GLU A 56 -3.69 -2.97 13.27
N GLU A 57 -4.80 -2.64 12.61
CA GLU A 57 -5.11 -3.08 11.25
C GLU A 57 -4.00 -2.68 10.26
N TRP A 58 -3.44 -1.48 10.40
CA TRP A 58 -2.31 -1.03 9.58
C TRP A 58 -1.04 -1.85 9.81
N TYR A 59 -0.71 -2.16 11.07
CA TYR A 59 0.45 -3.01 11.39
C TYR A 59 0.27 -4.43 10.88
N GLU A 60 -0.91 -5.01 11.04
CA GLU A 60 -1.25 -6.34 10.53
C GLU A 60 -1.15 -6.39 9.00
N GLY A 61 -1.75 -5.43 8.30
CA GLY A 61 -1.66 -5.33 6.84
C GLY A 61 -0.21 -5.20 6.37
N ARG A 62 0.60 -4.39 7.07
CA ARG A 62 2.03 -4.23 6.74
C ARG A 62 2.84 -5.50 6.99
N LYS A 63 2.52 -6.25 8.05
CA LYS A 63 3.16 -7.55 8.35
C LYS A 63 2.80 -8.56 7.27
N ALA A 64 1.52 -8.71 6.95
CA ALA A 64 1.03 -9.61 5.91
C ALA A 64 1.68 -9.31 4.54
N PHE A 65 1.80 -8.03 4.16
CA PHE A 65 2.48 -7.64 2.93
C PHE A 65 3.96 -8.05 2.92
N LYS A 66 4.69 -7.83 4.04
CA LYS A 66 6.09 -8.25 4.15
C LYS A 66 6.24 -9.77 4.04
N ASP A 67 5.34 -10.52 4.65
CA ASP A 67 5.36 -11.99 4.63
C ASP A 67 5.03 -12.53 3.24
N GLN A 68 4.05 -11.96 2.55
CA GLN A 68 3.76 -12.27 1.13
C GLN A 68 4.97 -12.01 0.22
N GLN A 69 5.67 -10.89 0.41
CA GLN A 69 6.88 -10.59 -0.36
C GLN A 69 8.02 -11.57 -0.07
N ARG A 70 8.16 -12.03 1.18
CA ARG A 70 9.14 -13.05 1.54
C ARG A 70 8.81 -14.40 0.88
N LEU A 71 7.55 -14.82 0.93
CA LEU A 71 7.09 -16.05 0.28
C LEU A 71 7.31 -16.00 -1.23
N LYS A 72 6.95 -14.88 -1.86
CA LYS A 72 7.19 -14.68 -3.30
C LYS A 72 8.68 -14.80 -3.65
N ARG A 73 9.57 -14.23 -2.82
CA ARG A 73 11.03 -14.36 -3.03
C ARG A 73 11.51 -15.79 -2.90
N LYS A 74 11.06 -16.53 -1.87
CA LYS A 74 11.40 -17.95 -1.71
C LYS A 74 10.95 -18.76 -2.93
N HIS A 75 9.72 -18.53 -3.39
CA HIS A 75 9.20 -19.22 -4.56
C HIS A 75 10.03 -18.96 -5.83
N LEU A 76 10.42 -17.70 -6.09
CA LEU A 76 11.28 -17.34 -7.22
C LEU A 76 12.69 -17.95 -7.12
N GLU A 77 13.22 -18.06 -5.89
CA GLU A 77 14.49 -18.76 -5.65
C GLU A 77 14.38 -20.26 -5.93
N GLU A 78 13.27 -20.89 -5.53
CA GLU A 78 13.02 -22.33 -5.71
C GLU A 78 12.70 -22.71 -7.17
N THR A 79 11.93 -21.90 -7.90
CA THR A 79 11.47 -22.25 -9.27
C THR A 79 12.37 -21.70 -10.37
N GLU A 80 12.76 -20.42 -10.28
CA GLU A 80 13.50 -19.72 -11.33
C GLU A 80 15.00 -19.57 -10.99
N GLY A 81 15.41 -19.94 -9.77
CA GLY A 81 16.80 -19.76 -9.30
C GLY A 81 17.19 -18.29 -9.11
N VAL A 82 16.22 -17.37 -9.06
CA VAL A 82 16.49 -15.92 -9.01
C VAL A 82 16.80 -15.49 -7.57
N VAL A 83 18.09 -15.38 -7.27
CA VAL A 83 18.57 -14.95 -5.94
C VAL A 83 18.71 -13.42 -5.87
N PRO A 84 18.20 -12.76 -4.80
CA PRO A 84 18.40 -11.33 -4.61
C PRO A 84 19.89 -10.97 -4.49
N SER A 85 20.32 -9.92 -5.20
CA SER A 85 21.70 -9.42 -5.17
C SER A 85 22.19 -8.98 -3.79
N THR A 86 21.26 -8.67 -2.87
CA THR A 86 21.56 -8.27 -1.49
C THR A 86 21.79 -9.46 -0.54
N ARG A 87 21.62 -10.70 -1.01
CA ARG A 87 21.83 -11.89 -0.19
C ARG A 87 23.32 -12.06 0.09
N ARG A 88 23.68 -12.05 1.37
CA ARG A 88 25.05 -12.39 1.80
C ARG A 88 25.30 -13.89 1.61
N LEU A 89 26.30 -14.21 0.79
CA LEU A 89 26.80 -15.57 0.62
C LEU A 89 27.29 -16.12 1.98
N GLY A 90 27.00 -17.39 2.26
CA GLY A 90 27.45 -18.08 3.49
C GLY A 90 26.61 -17.86 4.76
N ARG A 91 25.52 -17.06 4.72
CA ARG A 91 24.64 -16.88 5.89
C ARG A 91 23.67 -18.05 6.11
N THR A 92 23.25 -18.71 5.04
CA THR A 92 22.41 -19.92 5.11
C THR A 92 23.32 -21.13 5.14
N ARG A 93 23.19 -21.96 6.19
CA ARG A 93 23.83 -23.27 6.22
C ARG A 93 23.19 -24.12 5.14
N PHE A 94 24.01 -24.77 4.33
CA PHE A 94 23.54 -25.79 3.40
C PHE A 94 23.07 -26.98 4.24
N GLU A 95 21.81 -27.37 4.12
CA GLU A 95 21.31 -28.63 4.67
C GLU A 95 21.51 -29.68 3.58
N GLU A 96 22.49 -30.57 3.76
CA GLU A 96 22.69 -31.73 2.89
C GLU A 96 21.54 -32.71 3.11
N GLU A 97 20.50 -32.61 2.30
CA GLU A 97 19.57 -33.73 2.13
C GLU A 97 20.31 -34.82 1.32
N ALA A 98 20.75 -35.85 2.02
CA ALA A 98 21.35 -37.03 1.40
C ALA A 98 20.33 -37.70 0.48
N MET A 99 20.48 -37.51 -0.84
CA MET A 99 19.76 -38.34 -1.81
C MET A 99 20.24 -39.79 -1.66
N LEU A 100 19.36 -40.66 -1.16
CA LEU A 100 19.59 -42.10 -1.16
C LEU A 100 19.64 -42.57 -2.62
N VAL A 101 20.84 -42.81 -3.14
CA VAL A 101 21.04 -43.49 -4.42
C VAL A 101 20.71 -44.98 -4.19
N PRO A 102 19.64 -45.52 -4.78
CA PRO A 102 19.39 -46.95 -4.71
C PRO A 102 20.37 -47.65 -5.65
N ASN A 103 21.07 -48.66 -5.13
CA ASN A 103 21.95 -49.61 -5.81
C ASN A 103 23.42 -49.16 -5.97
N ALA A 104 24.15 -49.18 -4.84
CA ALA A 104 25.58 -49.41 -4.82
C ALA A 104 25.88 -50.85 -4.34
N GLU A 105 25.20 -51.85 -4.90
CA GLU A 105 25.56 -53.27 -4.75
C GLU A 105 25.34 -53.98 -6.09
N ALA A 106 26.43 -54.19 -6.82
CA ALA A 106 26.65 -55.28 -7.79
C ALA A 106 28.16 -55.42 -8.04
#